data_AF-A0A3Q7FZK4-F1
#
_entry.id   AF-A0A3Q7FZK4-F1
#
_cell.length_a   1.000
_cell.length_b   1.000
_cell.length_c   1.000
_cell.angle_alpha   90.00
_cell.angle_beta   90.00
_cell.angle_gamma   90.00
#
_symmetry.space_group_name_H-M   'P 1'
#
loop_
_entity.id
_entity.type
_entity.pdbx_description
1 polymer ?
#
loop_
_entity_poly.entity_id
_entity_poly.type
_entity_poly.pdbx_seq_one_letter_code
_entity_poly.pdbx_strand_id
1 'polypeptide(L)'
;MKVLIVLDNVDNISHVESLIRERSQFGSGNLIIAATRDNHLLCGLTEKEKFKAKLLNNNEAMQLFSCRGVPSALVTLGSHLRGRSVEEWRHELILKIIFDGLDYDTQSVFHDIACAFHGFFEDEVTKTVNVCGFHSKSAIATLVQKHLLHRALHRLVMHDLVRDMGREIVRMESP
;
A
#
# COMPACT_ATOMS: atom_id res chain seq x y z
N MET A 1 3.31 -9.48 20.66
CA MET A 1 2.18 -9.09 19.80
C MET A 1 2.31 -7.60 19.52
N LYS A 2 2.32 -7.18 18.25
CA LYS A 2 2.38 -5.76 17.85
C LYS A 2 1.02 -5.42 17.25
N VAL A 3 0.44 -4.30 17.65
CA VAL A 3 -0.90 -3.87 17.22
C VAL A 3 -0.78 -2.56 16.44
N LEU A 4 -1.39 -2.51 15.26
CA LEU A 4 -1.63 -1.29 14.49
C LEU A 4 -3.11 -0.93 14.62
N ILE A 5 -3.40 0.29 15.09
CA ILE A 5 -4.77 0.80 15.19
C ILE A 5 -4.88 1.98 14.24
N VAL A 6 -5.79 1.89 13.26
CA VAL A 6 -6.07 2.97 12.30
C VAL A 6 -7.48 3.50 12.58
N LEU A 7 -7.58 4.78 12.91
CA LEU A 7 -8.85 5.47 13.15
C LEU A 7 -9.03 6.53 12.07
N ASP A 8 -10.01 6.33 11.20
CA ASP A 8 -10.33 7.28 10.14
C ASP A 8 -11.48 8.21 10.57
N ASN A 9 -11.45 9.46 10.09
CA ASN A 9 -12.44 10.51 10.37
C ASN A 9 -12.71 10.77 11.87
N VAL A 10 -11.66 10.87 12.69
CA VAL A 10 -11.80 11.26 14.09
C VAL A 10 -12.26 12.72 14.17
N ASP A 11 -13.43 12.95 14.78
CA ASP A 11 -14.07 14.27 14.92
C ASP A 11 -14.31 14.68 16.38
N ASN A 12 -13.97 13.81 17.33
CA ASN A 12 -14.20 14.03 18.76
C ASN A 12 -12.91 13.87 19.57
N ILE A 13 -12.58 14.90 20.35
CA ILE A 13 -11.36 14.95 21.16
C ILE A 13 -11.32 13.90 22.26
N SER A 14 -12.48 13.48 22.78
CA SER A 14 -12.56 12.45 23.83
C SER A 14 -12.04 11.08 23.37
N HIS A 15 -12.20 10.75 22.08
CA HIS A 15 -11.63 9.54 21.49
C HIS A 15 -10.10 9.65 21.35
N VAL A 16 -9.58 10.84 21.08
CA VAL A 16 -8.14 11.07 20.99
C VAL A 16 -7.51 11.03 22.39
N GLU A 17 -8.15 11.67 23.37
CA GLU A 17 -7.67 11.71 24.75
C GLU A 17 -7.66 10.33 25.41
N SER A 18 -8.64 9.45 25.16
CA SER A 18 -8.63 8.09 25.68
C SER A 18 -7.42 7.29 25.17
N LEU A 19 -7.12 7.39 23.87
CA LEU A 19 -5.95 6.76 23.25
C LEU A 19 -4.63 7.33 23.77
N ILE A 20 -4.59 8.65 24.01
CA ILE A 20 -3.42 9.32 24.60
C ILE A 20 -3.21 8.85 26.05
N ARG A 21 -4.28 8.70 26.84
CA ARG A 21 -4.18 8.22 28.23
C ARG A 21 -3.72 6.77 28.32
N GLU A 22 -4.15 5.94 27.38
CA GLU A 22 -3.73 4.54 27.30
C GLU A 22 -2.33 4.34 26.68
N ARG A 23 -1.64 5.40 26.23
CA ARG A 23 -0.26 5.32 25.67
C ARG A 23 0.71 4.53 26.54
N SER A 24 0.56 4.59 27.86
CA SER A 24 1.40 3.86 28.81
C SER A 24 1.16 2.34 28.82
N GLN A 25 -0.02 1.89 28.39
CA GLN A 25 -0.38 0.48 28.26
C GLN A 25 0.11 -0.12 26.93
N PHE A 26 0.31 0.72 25.91
CA PHE A 26 0.90 0.31 24.65
C PHE A 26 2.43 0.22 24.78
N GLY A 27 2.93 -1.00 25.00
CA GLY A 27 4.37 -1.28 25.00
C GLY A 27 5.08 -0.83 23.72
N SER A 28 6.41 -0.71 23.79
CA SER A 28 7.22 -0.25 22.65
C SER A 28 7.00 -1.11 21.40
N GLY A 29 6.52 -0.50 20.32
CA GLY A 29 6.32 -1.17 19.02
C GLY A 29 4.87 -1.27 18.53
N ASN A 30 3.90 -0.76 19.27
CA ASN A 30 2.54 -0.53 18.79
C ASN A 30 2.44 0.84 18.09
N LEU A 31 1.66 0.93 17.01
CA LEU A 31 1.49 2.16 16.23
C LEU A 31 -0.01 2.49 16.13
N ILE A 32 -0.37 3.72 16.46
CA ILE A 32 -1.74 4.23 16.33
C ILE A 32 -1.71 5.37 15.31
N ILE A 33 -2.50 5.26 14.25
CA ILE A 33 -2.65 6.28 13.22
C ILE A 33 -4.09 6.79 13.30
N ALA A 34 -4.25 8.08 13.62
CA ALA A 34 -5.54 8.75 13.63
C ALA A 34 -5.57 9.80 12.52
N ALA A 35 -6.58 9.73 11.65
CA ALA A 35 -6.82 10.72 10.61
C ALA A 35 -7.98 11.62 11.02
N THR A 36 -7.76 12.94 10.94
CA THR A 36 -8.77 13.95 11.21
C THR A 36 -8.65 15.12 10.24
N ARG A 37 -9.77 15.81 10.02
CA ARG A 37 -9.82 17.10 9.32
C ARG A 37 -9.72 18.29 10.28
N ASP A 38 -9.88 18.04 11.58
CA ASP A 38 -9.87 19.07 12.61
C ASP A 38 -8.52 19.10 13.34
N ASN A 39 -7.74 20.14 13.05
CA ASN A 39 -6.44 20.34 13.68
C ASN A 39 -6.54 20.57 15.20
N HIS A 40 -7.67 21.02 15.73
CA HIS A 40 -7.84 21.25 17.16
C HIS A 40 -7.77 19.96 17.98
N LEU A 41 -8.12 18.82 17.37
CA LEU A 41 -8.01 17.50 17.99
C LEU A 41 -6.56 17.05 18.17
N LEU A 42 -5.60 17.74 17.54
CA LEU A 42 -4.18 17.43 17.59
C LEU A 42 -3.38 18.31 18.56
N CYS A 43 -4.03 19.24 19.29
CA CYS A 43 -3.36 20.18 20.18
C CYS A 43 -2.50 19.54 21.27
N GLY A 44 -2.84 18.32 21.71
CA GLY A 44 -2.06 17.55 22.70
C GLY A 44 -0.86 16.78 22.15
N LEU A 45 -0.61 16.84 20.83
CA LEU A 45 0.46 16.11 20.15
C LEU A 45 1.66 17.01 19.85
N THR A 46 2.86 16.43 19.87
CA THR A 46 4.09 17.10 19.42
C THR A 46 4.14 17.18 17.89
N GLU A 47 4.94 18.11 17.34
CA GLU A 47 5.10 18.26 15.88
C GLU A 47 5.67 17.01 15.20
N LYS A 48 6.37 16.14 15.93
CA LYS A 48 6.87 14.86 15.40
C LYS A 48 5.76 13.80 15.27
N GLU A 49 4.64 13.99 15.97
CA GLU A 49 3.49 13.08 15.96
C GLU A 49 2.38 13.54 15.01
N LYS A 50 2.45 14.79 14.53
CA LYS A 50 1.47 15.34 13.60
C LYS A 50 1.93 15.12 12.16
N PHE A 51 1.00 14.67 11.33
CA PHE A 51 1.22 14.58 9.89
C PHE A 51 0.12 15.33 9.14
N LYS A 52 0.50 16.39 8.41
CA LYS A 52 -0.43 17.09 7.52
C LYS A 52 -0.49 16.35 6.20
N ALA A 53 -1.61 15.66 5.96
CA ALA A 53 -1.86 15.03 4.68
C ALA A 53 -1.80 16.07 3.55
N LYS A 54 -1.04 15.76 2.49
CA LYS A 54 -0.98 16.58 1.29
C LYS A 54 -2.20 16.30 0.43
N LEU A 55 -2.79 17.35 -0.16
CA LEU A 55 -3.85 17.19 -1.15
C LEU A 55 -3.33 16.36 -2.32
N LEU A 56 -4.11 15.37 -2.72
CA LEU A 56 -3.86 14.59 -3.93
C LEU A 56 -4.17 15.45 -5.16
N ASN A 57 -3.43 15.25 -6.24
CA ASN A 57 -3.81 15.84 -7.53
C ASN A 57 -5.02 15.11 -8.13
N ASN A 58 -5.61 15.67 -9.20
CA ASN A 58 -6.85 15.13 -9.77
C ASN A 58 -6.72 13.67 -10.24
N ASN A 59 -5.56 13.27 -10.79
CA ASN A 59 -5.36 11.89 -11.22
C ASN A 59 -5.23 10.94 -10.02
N GLU A 60 -4.48 11.33 -9.00
CA GLU A 60 -4.32 10.57 -7.76
C GLU A 60 -5.66 10.45 -7.02
N ALA A 61 -6.42 11.54 -6.90
CA ALA A 61 -7.74 11.55 -6.27
C ALA A 61 -8.72 10.66 -7.04
N MET A 62 -8.77 10.77 -8.36
CA MET A 62 -9.63 9.94 -9.21
C MET A 62 -9.28 8.45 -9.09
N GLN A 63 -7.99 8.11 -9.01
CA GLN A 63 -7.56 6.74 -8.73
C GLN A 63 -8.00 6.29 -7.33
N LEU A 64 -7.82 7.14 -6.32
CA LEU A 64 -8.18 6.83 -4.94
C LEU A 64 -9.70 6.63 -4.76
N PHE A 65 -10.53 7.43 -5.42
CA PHE A 65 -11.99 7.23 -5.45
C PHE A 65 -12.41 5.96 -6.20
N SER A 66 -11.56 5.46 -7.11
CA SER A 66 -11.80 4.21 -7.84
C SER A 66 -11.37 2.98 -7.04
N CYS A 67 -10.55 3.14 -5.99
CA CYS A 67 -10.05 2.06 -5.16
C CYS A 67 -10.97 1.81 -3.97
N ARG A 68 -11.54 0.61 -3.86
CA ARG A 68 -12.54 0.24 -2.84
C ARG A 68 -11.95 0.00 -1.42
N GLY A 69 -10.81 0.57 -1.04
CA GLY A 69 -10.19 0.17 0.23
C GLY A 69 -8.93 0.92 0.69
N VAL A 70 -9.04 2.21 0.99
CA VAL A 70 -8.02 2.95 1.77
C VAL A 70 -7.62 2.25 3.09
N PRO A 71 -8.53 1.55 3.82
CA PRO A 71 -8.16 0.84 5.05
C PRO A 71 -7.18 -0.32 4.84
N SER A 72 -7.28 -1.07 3.73
CA SER A 72 -6.40 -2.21 3.45
C SER A 72 -4.96 -1.76 3.18
N ALA A 73 -4.79 -0.64 2.48
CA ALA A 73 -3.49 -0.04 2.21
C ALA A 73 -2.75 0.38 3.49
N LEU A 74 -3.45 1.02 4.44
CA LEU A 74 -2.89 1.45 5.72
C LEU A 74 -2.53 0.27 6.63
N VAL A 75 -3.37 -0.77 6.66
CA VAL A 75 -3.14 -1.97 7.48
C VAL A 75 -1.94 -2.78 6.96
N THR A 76 -1.81 -2.92 5.63
CA THR A 76 -0.71 -3.62 4.96
C THR A 76 0.64 -2.94 5.22
N LEU A 77 0.68 -1.61 5.09
CA LEU A 77 1.95 -0.87 5.12
C LEU A 77 2.46 -0.57 6.54
N GLY A 78 1.61 -0.61 7.57
CA GLY A 78 1.98 -0.12 8.91
C GLY A 78 3.13 -0.87 9.60
N SER A 79 3.43 -2.11 9.23
CA SER A 79 4.60 -2.84 9.73
C SER A 79 5.87 -2.63 8.89
N HIS A 80 5.70 -2.41 7.58
CA HIS A 80 6.78 -2.25 6.60
C HIS A 80 7.36 -0.83 6.57
N LEU A 81 6.53 0.16 6.92
CA LEU A 81 6.90 1.58 6.97
C LEU A 81 7.72 1.99 8.21
N ARG A 82 7.97 1.07 9.15
CA ARG A 82 8.67 1.39 10.40
C ARG A 82 10.13 1.78 10.13
N GLY A 83 10.47 3.05 10.39
CA GLY A 83 11.83 3.58 10.23
C GLY A 83 12.14 4.17 8.85
N ARG A 84 11.16 4.19 7.93
CA ARG A 84 11.24 4.85 6.62
C ARG A 84 10.95 6.36 6.73
N SER A 85 11.43 7.15 5.76
CA SER A 85 11.15 8.59 5.66
C SER A 85 9.73 8.87 5.14
N VAL A 86 9.21 10.06 5.39
CA VAL A 86 7.89 10.50 4.91
C VAL A 86 7.77 10.38 3.38
N GLU A 87 8.85 10.64 2.66
CA GLU A 87 8.91 10.53 1.20
C GLU A 87 8.77 9.08 0.76
N GLU A 88 9.46 8.14 1.41
CA GLU A 88 9.34 6.70 1.14
C GLU A 88 7.91 6.21 1.42
N TRP A 89 7.28 6.70 2.50
CA TRP A 89 5.88 6.36 2.84
C TRP A 89 4.90 6.79 1.76
N ARG A 90 5.06 8.01 1.23
CA ARG A 90 4.18 8.52 0.19
C ARG A 90 4.28 7.71 -1.10
N HIS A 91 5.49 7.25 -1.45
CA HIS A 91 5.68 6.40 -2.62
C HIS A 91 5.01 5.04 -2.42
N GLU A 92 5.22 4.36 -1.28
CA GLU A 92 4.58 3.07 -1.00
C GLU A 92 3.04 3.17 -0.95
N LEU A 93 2.50 4.24 -0.36
CA LEU A 93 1.05 4.47 -0.31
C LEU A 93 0.46 4.66 -1.70
N ILE A 94 1.12 5.46 -2.56
CA ILE A 94 0.69 5.66 -3.95
C ILE A 94 0.74 4.34 -4.73
N LEU A 95 1.80 3.55 -4.57
CA LEU A 95 1.93 2.24 -5.23
C LEU A 95 0.79 1.30 -4.82
N LYS A 96 0.43 1.26 -3.53
CA LYS A 96 -0.67 0.45 -3.04
C LYS A 96 -2.03 0.92 -3.56
N ILE A 97 -2.25 2.23 -3.65
CA ILE A 97 -3.46 2.78 -4.29
C ILE A 97 -3.55 2.36 -5.76
N ILE A 98 -2.44 2.48 -6.51
CA ILE A 98 -2.41 2.06 -7.92
C ILE A 98 -2.74 0.57 -8.04
N PHE A 99 -2.18 -0.26 -7.15
CA PHE A 99 -2.44 -1.70 -7.09
C PHE A 99 -3.90 -2.04 -6.73
N ASP A 100 -4.49 -1.38 -5.73
CA ASP A 100 -5.88 -1.61 -5.30
C ASP A 100 -6.92 -1.19 -6.34
N GLY A 101 -6.52 -0.37 -7.32
CA GLY A 101 -7.34 0.02 -8.47
C GLY A 101 -7.24 -0.94 -9.66
N LEU A 102 -6.43 -2.00 -9.58
CA LEU A 102 -6.33 -3.03 -10.61
C LEU A 102 -7.50 -4.03 -10.48
N ASP A 103 -7.89 -4.62 -11.59
CA ASP A 103 -8.80 -5.76 -11.56
C ASP A 103 -8.12 -7.01 -10.95
N TYR A 104 -8.93 -7.95 -10.49
CA TYR A 104 -8.47 -9.15 -9.79
C TYR A 104 -7.46 -9.97 -10.60
N ASP A 105 -7.69 -10.13 -11.92
CA ASP A 105 -6.80 -10.90 -12.78
C ASP A 105 -5.43 -10.22 -12.88
N THR A 106 -5.43 -8.90 -13.04
CA THR A 106 -4.18 -8.11 -13.08
C THR A 106 -3.44 -8.14 -11.74
N GLN A 107 -4.14 -8.12 -10.60
CA GLN A 107 -3.52 -8.28 -9.28
C GLN A 107 -2.90 -9.67 -9.10
N SER A 108 -3.56 -10.71 -9.59
CA SER A 108 -3.04 -12.08 -9.58
C SER A 108 -1.72 -12.19 -10.37
N VAL A 109 -1.71 -11.69 -11.60
CA VAL A 109 -0.49 -11.66 -12.44
C VAL A 109 0.62 -10.84 -11.79
N PHE A 110 0.28 -9.72 -11.13
CA PHE A 110 1.24 -8.93 -10.38
C PHE A 110 1.92 -9.73 -9.26
N HIS A 111 1.14 -10.48 -8.47
CA HIS A 111 1.67 -11.32 -7.40
C HIS A 111 2.59 -12.43 -7.92
N ASP A 112 2.19 -13.11 -9.00
CA ASP A 112 3.01 -14.14 -9.65
C ASP A 112 4.38 -13.58 -10.09
N ILE A 113 4.38 -12.40 -10.72
CA ILE A 113 5.62 -11.75 -11.16
C ILE A 113 6.46 -11.29 -9.97
N ALA A 114 5.85 -10.67 -8.96
CA ALA A 114 6.58 -10.20 -7.78
C ALA A 114 7.25 -11.35 -7.03
N CYS A 115 6.57 -12.49 -6.89
CA CYS A 115 7.03 -13.63 -6.12
C CYS A 115 7.99 -14.54 -6.89
N ALA A 116 7.62 -14.91 -8.12
CA ALA A 116 8.25 -16.01 -8.84
C ALA A 116 8.87 -15.61 -10.19
N PHE A 117 8.31 -14.62 -10.90
CA PHE A 117 8.71 -14.34 -12.29
C PHE A 117 9.46 -13.01 -12.51
N HIS A 118 9.93 -12.36 -11.44
CA HIS A 118 10.78 -11.17 -11.57
C HIS A 118 12.05 -11.51 -12.36
N GLY A 119 12.28 -10.80 -13.46
CA GLY A 119 13.44 -10.97 -14.35
C GLY A 119 13.27 -12.06 -15.41
N PHE A 120 12.12 -12.74 -15.48
CA PHE A 120 11.85 -13.76 -16.51
C PHE A 120 11.41 -13.14 -17.84
N PHE A 121 11.57 -13.89 -18.92
CA PHE A 121 11.13 -13.45 -20.24
C PHE A 121 9.60 -13.41 -20.33
N GLU A 122 9.06 -12.39 -20.99
CA GLU A 122 7.60 -12.22 -21.12
C GLU A 122 6.91 -13.45 -21.74
N ASP A 123 7.56 -14.09 -22.72
CA ASP A 123 7.04 -15.30 -23.36
C ASP A 123 6.98 -16.52 -22.42
N GLU A 124 7.90 -16.62 -21.46
CA GLU A 124 7.90 -17.70 -20.47
C GLU A 124 6.81 -17.46 -19.42
N VAL A 125 6.68 -16.22 -18.95
CA VAL A 125 5.65 -15.83 -17.99
C VAL A 125 4.27 -16.01 -18.60
N THR A 126 4.03 -15.50 -19.80
CA THR A 126 2.72 -15.62 -20.46
C THR A 126 2.35 -17.08 -20.74
N LYS A 127 3.29 -17.95 -21.10
CA LYS A 127 3.02 -19.39 -21.25
C LYS A 127 2.60 -20.05 -19.94
N THR A 128 3.25 -19.68 -18.84
CA THR A 128 3.03 -20.31 -17.53
C THR A 128 1.76 -19.79 -16.86
N VAL A 129 1.52 -18.47 -16.91
CA VAL A 129 0.37 -17.82 -16.29
C VAL A 129 -0.92 -18.04 -17.10
N ASN A 130 -0.85 -18.26 -18.42
CA ASN A 130 -2.03 -18.56 -19.26
C ASN A 130 -2.59 -19.99 -19.07
N VAL A 131 -1.91 -20.90 -18.37
CA VAL A 131 -2.38 -22.28 -18.18
C VAL A 131 -3.75 -22.32 -17.48
N CYS A 132 -4.09 -21.28 -16.72
CA CYS A 132 -5.36 -21.15 -16.00
C CYS A 132 -6.43 -20.30 -16.73
N GLY A 133 -6.22 -19.89 -17.99
CA GLY A 133 -7.21 -19.13 -18.77
C GLY A 133 -7.20 -17.61 -18.59
N PHE A 134 -6.16 -17.06 -17.96
CA PHE A 134 -6.02 -15.61 -17.75
C PHE A 134 -5.61 -14.87 -19.03
N HIS A 135 -6.04 -13.63 -19.19
CA HIS A 135 -5.53 -12.71 -20.22
C HIS A 135 -4.19 -12.09 -19.80
N SER A 136 -3.16 -12.91 -19.55
CA SER A 136 -1.87 -12.43 -18.98
C SER A 136 -1.22 -11.31 -19.79
N LYS A 137 -1.39 -11.30 -21.13
CA LYS A 137 -0.89 -10.22 -21.99
C LYS A 137 -1.55 -8.87 -21.70
N SER A 138 -2.86 -8.86 -21.44
CA SER A 138 -3.62 -7.66 -21.09
C SER A 138 -3.20 -7.15 -19.71
N ALA A 139 -3.11 -8.06 -18.73
CA ALA A 139 -2.62 -7.75 -17.39
C ALA A 139 -1.21 -7.16 -17.41
N ILE A 140 -0.26 -7.77 -18.14
CA ILE A 140 1.10 -7.26 -18.29
C ILE A 140 1.10 -5.88 -18.95
N ALA A 141 0.28 -5.66 -19.98
CA ALA A 141 0.16 -4.34 -20.63
C ALA A 141 -0.35 -3.27 -19.64
N THR A 142 -1.35 -3.59 -18.82
CA THR A 142 -1.86 -2.72 -17.76
C THR A 142 -0.79 -2.42 -16.72
N LEU A 143 -0.05 -3.43 -16.25
CA LEU A 143 1.02 -3.23 -15.27
C LEU A 143 2.15 -2.33 -15.80
N VAL A 144 2.50 -2.45 -17.08
CA VAL A 144 3.45 -1.56 -17.74
C VAL A 144 2.90 -0.14 -17.86
N GLN A 145 1.63 0.02 -18.27
CA GLN A 145 0.98 1.33 -18.36
C GLN A 145 0.89 2.04 -17.00
N LYS A 146 0.72 1.28 -15.92
CA LYS A 146 0.65 1.78 -14.54
C LYS A 146 2.04 1.96 -13.90
N HIS A 147 3.13 1.73 -14.63
CA HIS A 147 4.51 1.84 -14.15
C HIS A 147 4.84 0.90 -12.98
N LEU A 148 4.07 -0.19 -12.83
CA LEU A 148 4.31 -1.24 -11.84
C LEU A 148 5.26 -2.32 -12.40
N LEU A 149 5.46 -2.33 -13.71
CA LEU A 149 6.30 -3.31 -14.41
C LEU A 149 7.03 -2.65 -15.58
N HIS A 150 8.27 -3.06 -15.80
CA HIS A 150 9.12 -2.59 -16.89
C HIS A 150 9.53 -3.75 -17.79
N ARG A 151 9.62 -3.48 -19.09
CA ARG A 151 10.20 -4.39 -20.08
C ARG A 151 11.64 -4.01 -20.31
N ALA A 152 12.58 -4.88 -19.95
CA ALA A 152 14.01 -4.69 -20.15
C ALA A 152 14.61 -5.92 -20.82
N LEU A 153 15.16 -5.76 -22.03
CA LEU A 153 15.73 -6.88 -22.82
C LEU A 153 14.78 -8.10 -22.90
N HIS A 154 13.50 -7.85 -23.19
CA HIS A 154 12.41 -8.84 -23.21
C HIS A 154 12.09 -9.52 -21.86
N ARG A 155 12.69 -9.06 -20.77
CA ARG A 155 12.40 -9.51 -19.41
C ARG A 155 11.42 -8.57 -18.70
N LEU A 156 10.59 -9.15 -17.85
CA LEU A 156 9.65 -8.43 -16.99
C LEU A 156 10.35 -8.09 -15.67
N VAL A 157 10.56 -6.79 -15.41
CA VAL A 157 11.31 -6.28 -14.26
C VAL A 157 10.43 -5.35 -13.45
N MET A 158 10.33 -5.61 -12.15
CA MET A 158 9.69 -4.70 -11.19
C MET A 158 10.77 -3.90 -10.47
N HIS A 159 10.49 -2.63 -10.17
CA HIS A 159 11.32 -1.86 -9.24
C HIS A 159 11.30 -2.52 -7.86
N ASP A 160 12.41 -2.42 -7.10
CA ASP A 160 12.55 -3.11 -5.82
C ASP A 160 11.39 -2.78 -4.85
N LEU A 161 11.00 -1.51 -4.73
CA LEU A 161 9.87 -1.10 -3.89
C LEU A 161 8.54 -1.73 -4.32
N VAL A 162 8.29 -1.82 -5.64
CA VAL A 162 7.05 -2.41 -6.18
C VAL A 162 7.03 -3.92 -5.92
N ARG A 163 8.17 -4.58 -6.14
CA ARG A 163 8.34 -6.01 -5.94
C ARG A 163 8.18 -6.36 -4.46
N ASP A 164 8.84 -5.61 -3.58
CA ASP A 164 8.85 -5.88 -2.14
C ASP A 164 7.47 -5.62 -1.53
N MET A 165 6.76 -4.58 -1.99
CA MET A 165 5.34 -4.38 -1.68
C MET A 165 4.49 -5.59 -2.09
N GLY A 166 4.65 -6.09 -3.31
CA GLY A 166 3.89 -7.26 -3.79
C GLY A 166 4.15 -8.52 -2.97
N ARG A 167 5.41 -8.78 -2.58
CA ARG A 167 5.74 -9.92 -1.70
C ARG A 167 5.11 -9.78 -0.32
N GLU A 168 5.09 -8.58 0.25
CA GLU A 168 4.54 -8.36 1.58
C GLU A 168 3.01 -8.52 1.61
N ILE A 169 2.31 -8.11 0.54
CA ILE A 169 0.86 -8.34 0.40
C ILE A 169 0.56 -9.85 0.45
N VAL A 170 1.24 -10.64 -0.39
CA VAL A 170 1.07 -12.11 -0.42
C VAL A 170 1.37 -12.73 0.95
N ARG A 171 2.41 -12.26 1.64
CA ARG A 171 2.78 -12.73 2.98
C ARG A 171 1.69 -12.48 4.03
N MET A 172 0.91 -11.42 3.89
CA MET A 172 -0.18 -11.11 4.83
C MET A 172 -1.49 -11.81 4.49
N GLU A 173 -1.70 -12.16 3.22
CA GLU A 173 -2.90 -12.90 2.77
C GLU A 173 -2.78 -14.42 2.97
N SER A 174 -1.57 -14.95 3.19
CA SER A 174 -1.30 -16.38 3.42
C SER A 174 -0.71 -16.63 4.84
N PRO A 175 -1.53 -17.02 5.84
CA PRO A 175 -1.09 -17.24 7.24
C PRO A 175 -0.15 -18.43 7.44
#